data_AF-A0A7R9W2Q2-F1
#
_entry.id   AF-A0A7R9W2Q2-F1
#
_cell.length_a   1.000
_cell.length_b   1.000
_cell.length_c   1.000
_cell.angle_alpha   90.00
_cell.angle_beta   90.00
_cell.angle_gamma   90.00
#
_symmetry.space_group_name_H-M   'P 1'
#
loop_
_entity.id
_entity.type
_entity.pdbx_description
1 polymer ?
#
loop_
_entity_poly.entity_id
_entity_poly.type
_entity_poly.pdbx_seq_one_letter_code
_entity_poly.pdbx_strand_id
1 'polypeptide(L)'
;EAHKTQKLVKKFTDEQIMNLPPCKDDYKATAIYVLGMLFGLCVHLSHKVALDILRMRGIRLTLENGVCEASALACAYYGSHLISKSTPNIAEGYRFGRLALDLLEKLDASELKARTILLSNFMIVHWKEPLHKTLDRLMNGYNVGMLSGDIEMAFTCAGLYQAHYYYCGLPLHTGVEDLA
;
A
#
# COMPACT_ATOMS: atom_id res chain seq x y z
N GLU A 1 19.83 3.83 6.42
CA GLU A 1 18.78 3.80 5.37
C GLU A 1 17.75 4.92 5.50
N ALA A 2 16.99 5.00 6.60
CA ALA A 2 15.90 5.98 6.77
C ALA A 2 16.25 7.44 6.46
N HIS A 3 17.38 7.97 6.96
CA HIS A 3 17.79 9.36 6.70
C HIS A 3 18.09 9.63 5.22
N LYS A 4 18.75 8.67 4.54
CA LYS A 4 19.06 8.77 3.11
C LYS A 4 17.77 8.78 2.28
N THR A 5 16.85 7.86 2.58
CA THR A 5 15.55 7.77 1.91
C THR A 5 14.72 9.03 2.13
N GLN A 6 14.63 9.56 3.36
CA GLN A 6 13.89 10.81 3.63
C GLN A 6 14.47 12.00 2.87
N LYS A 7 15.80 12.13 2.82
CA LYS A 7 16.46 13.19 2.04
C LYS A 7 16.18 13.06 0.55
N LEU A 8 16.09 11.84 0.02
CA LEU A 8 15.77 11.60 -1.38
C LEU A 8 14.31 11.93 -1.68
N VAL A 9 13.37 11.38 -0.90
CA VAL A 9 11.93 11.60 -1.04
C VAL A 9 11.58 13.09 -1.08
N LYS A 10 12.19 13.90 -0.21
CA LYS A 10 11.96 15.36 -0.16
C LYS A 10 12.35 16.12 -1.44
N LYS A 11 13.11 15.49 -2.35
CA LYS A 11 13.48 16.09 -3.65
C LYS A 11 12.41 15.89 -4.71
N PHE A 12 11.42 15.04 -4.46
CA PHE A 12 10.37 14.71 -5.42
C PHE A 12 9.01 15.20 -4.93
N THR A 13 8.32 15.92 -5.80
CA THR A 13 6.89 16.23 -5.68
C THR A 13 6.04 15.03 -6.11
N ASP A 14 4.76 15.02 -5.73
CA ASP A 14 3.83 13.96 -6.14
C ASP A 14 3.76 13.85 -7.68
N GLU A 15 3.68 14.98 -8.37
CA GLU A 15 3.65 15.03 -9.84
C GLU A 15 4.93 14.46 -10.46
N GLN A 16 6.10 14.73 -9.88
CA GLN A 16 7.35 14.15 -10.35
C GLN A 16 7.39 12.63 -10.14
N ILE A 17 6.89 12.12 -9.01
CA ILE A 17 6.83 10.67 -8.75
C ILE A 17 5.86 10.01 -9.73
N MET A 18 4.69 10.61 -9.93
CA MET A 18 3.70 10.12 -10.89
C MET A 18 4.27 10.06 -12.31
N ASN A 19 5.13 11.00 -12.68
CA ASN A 19 5.70 11.10 -14.03
C ASN A 19 7.12 10.52 -14.16
N LEU A 20 7.59 9.75 -13.19
CA LEU A 20 8.83 8.99 -13.34
C LEU A 20 8.76 8.07 -14.56
N PRO A 21 9.87 7.90 -15.30
CA PRO A 21 9.91 6.97 -16.41
C PRO A 21 9.76 5.52 -15.90
N PRO A 22 9.31 4.58 -16.74
CA PRO A 22 9.34 3.16 -16.40
C PRO A 22 10.74 2.69 -16.03
N CYS A 23 10.84 1.80 -15.04
CA CYS A 23 12.09 1.19 -14.65
C CYS A 23 12.64 0.32 -15.79
N LYS A 24 13.83 0.66 -16.30
CA LYS A 24 14.48 -0.04 -17.42
C LYS A 24 15.35 -1.23 -16.99
N ASP A 25 15.64 -1.34 -15.70
CA ASP A 25 16.49 -2.38 -15.14
C ASP A 25 15.60 -3.44 -14.48
N ASP A 26 15.43 -4.57 -15.17
CA ASP A 26 14.60 -5.69 -14.71
C ASP A 26 15.05 -6.22 -13.35
N TYR A 27 16.35 -6.17 -13.03
CA TYR A 27 16.86 -6.59 -11.73
C TYR A 27 16.38 -5.65 -10.63
N LYS A 28 16.32 -4.34 -10.87
CA LYS A 28 15.78 -3.37 -9.91
C LYS A 28 14.27 -3.51 -9.77
N ALA A 29 13.54 -3.66 -10.87
CA ALA A 29 12.10 -3.89 -10.84
C ALA A 29 11.76 -5.14 -10.03
N THR A 30 12.45 -6.25 -10.31
CA THR A 30 12.31 -7.51 -9.55
C THR A 30 12.68 -7.33 -8.09
N ALA A 31 13.75 -6.58 -7.78
CA ALA A 31 14.11 -6.30 -6.40
C ALA A 31 12.99 -5.54 -5.66
N ILE A 32 12.38 -4.52 -6.27
CA ILE A 32 11.24 -3.79 -5.66
C ILE A 32 10.07 -4.76 -5.39
N TYR A 33 9.74 -5.61 -6.36
CA TYR A 33 8.70 -6.63 -6.21
C TYR A 33 8.99 -7.58 -5.03
N VAL A 34 10.18 -8.20 -5.00
CA VAL A 34 10.58 -9.13 -3.93
C VAL A 34 10.56 -8.46 -2.56
N LEU A 35 11.03 -7.21 -2.46
CA LEU A 35 10.97 -6.45 -1.21
C LEU A 35 9.53 -6.26 -0.72
N GLY A 36 8.58 -6.07 -1.64
CA GLY A 36 7.16 -5.99 -1.33
C GLY A 36 6.57 -7.32 -0.86
N MET A 37 6.95 -8.43 -1.50
CA MET A 37 6.46 -9.76 -1.13
C MET A 37 6.98 -10.23 0.24
N LEU A 38 8.21 -9.89 0.60
CA LEU A 38 8.80 -10.21 1.91
C LEU A 38 8.13 -9.50 3.09
N PHE A 39 7.33 -8.47 2.83
CA PHE A 39 6.69 -7.68 3.88
C PHE A 39 5.85 -8.53 4.84
N GLY A 40 4.95 -9.37 4.29
CA GLY A 40 4.04 -10.20 5.10
C GLY A 40 4.81 -11.13 6.04
N LEU A 41 5.85 -11.78 5.53
CA LEU A 41 6.74 -12.63 6.32
C LEU A 41 7.42 -11.84 7.46
N CYS A 42 7.96 -10.66 7.18
CA CYS A 42 8.61 -9.85 8.20
C CYS A 42 7.63 -9.32 9.26
N VAL A 43 6.36 -9.08 8.91
CA VAL A 43 5.30 -8.76 9.88
C VAL A 43 5.03 -9.96 10.77
N HIS A 44 4.83 -11.14 10.18
CA HIS A 44 4.56 -12.38 10.91
C HIS A 44 5.68 -12.71 11.92
N LEU A 45 6.94 -12.58 11.50
CA LEU A 45 8.11 -12.81 12.35
C LEU A 45 8.41 -11.66 13.32
N SER A 46 7.62 -10.58 13.32
CA SER A 46 7.84 -9.38 14.13
C SER A 46 9.24 -8.75 13.95
N HIS A 47 9.84 -8.90 12.77
CA HIS A 47 11.22 -8.50 12.51
C HIS A 47 11.32 -7.00 12.10
N LYS A 48 11.14 -6.10 13.08
CA LYS A 48 11.02 -4.64 12.87
C LYS A 48 12.13 -4.00 12.03
N VAL A 49 13.39 -4.39 12.25
CA VAL A 49 14.53 -3.84 11.50
C VAL A 49 14.46 -4.19 10.02
N ALA A 50 14.01 -5.41 9.69
CA ALA A 50 13.88 -5.85 8.31
C ALA A 50 12.74 -5.10 7.63
N LEU A 51 11.59 -4.97 8.31
CA LEU A 51 10.47 -4.17 7.82
C LEU A 51 10.90 -2.76 7.43
N ASP A 52 11.65 -2.07 8.29
CA ASP A 52 12.09 -0.72 7.98
C ASP A 52 13.07 -0.68 6.80
N ILE A 53 13.98 -1.64 6.68
CA ILE A 53 14.87 -1.74 5.53
C ILE A 53 14.08 -1.97 4.24
N LEU A 54 13.15 -2.92 4.22
CA LEU A 54 12.32 -3.26 3.06
C LEU A 54 11.54 -2.02 2.58
N ARG A 55 10.81 -1.36 3.49
CA ARG A 55 10.02 -0.16 3.20
C ARG A 55 10.89 0.98 2.67
N MET A 56 12.04 1.24 3.29
CA MET A 56 12.94 2.32 2.88
C MET A 56 13.65 2.03 1.55
N ARG A 57 14.00 0.76 1.30
CA ARG A 57 14.70 0.34 0.10
C ARG A 57 13.79 0.31 -1.11
N GLY A 58 12.55 -0.16 -0.97
CA GLY A 58 11.57 -0.22 -2.05
C GLY A 58 11.29 1.16 -2.66
N ILE A 59 10.98 2.15 -1.81
CA ILE A 59 10.72 3.52 -2.29
C ILE A 59 11.98 4.17 -2.87
N ARG A 60 13.15 3.93 -2.27
CA ARG A 60 14.41 4.48 -2.78
C ARG A 60 14.71 3.96 -4.18
N LEU A 61 14.58 2.64 -4.39
CA LEU A 61 14.80 2.03 -5.69
C LEU A 61 13.83 2.56 -6.74
N THR A 62 12.55 2.75 -6.38
CA THR A 62 11.54 3.39 -7.25
C THR A 62 11.98 4.79 -7.67
N LEU A 63 12.36 5.65 -6.72
CA LEU A 63 12.75 7.03 -7.01
C LEU A 63 14.07 7.14 -7.80
N GLU A 64 14.99 6.20 -7.62
CA GLU A 64 16.30 6.20 -8.28
C GLU A 64 16.26 5.60 -9.70
N ASN A 65 15.38 4.63 -9.96
CA ASN A 65 15.44 3.80 -11.17
C ASN A 65 14.18 3.90 -12.04
N GLY A 66 13.16 4.66 -11.61
CA GLY A 66 11.87 4.74 -12.29
C GLY A 66 10.81 3.83 -11.68
N VAL A 67 9.58 3.95 -12.17
CA VAL A 67 8.43 3.21 -11.65
C VAL A 67 8.27 1.85 -12.32
N CYS A 68 7.86 0.85 -11.54
CA CYS A 68 7.36 -0.44 -12.01
C CYS A 68 6.05 -0.75 -11.28
N GLU A 69 5.37 -1.84 -11.62
CA GLU A 69 4.11 -2.24 -10.99
C GLU A 69 4.18 -2.26 -9.44
N ALA A 70 5.31 -2.72 -8.88
CA ALA A 70 5.54 -2.78 -7.44
C ALA A 70 5.81 -1.42 -6.78
N SER A 71 5.98 -0.35 -7.55
CA SER A 71 6.21 1.00 -7.03
C SER A 71 5.01 1.58 -6.30
N ALA A 72 3.79 1.24 -6.71
CA ALA A 72 2.56 1.63 -5.99
C ALA A 72 2.58 1.08 -4.56
N LEU A 73 2.86 -0.22 -4.44
CA LEU A 73 2.98 -0.91 -3.17
C LEU A 73 4.14 -0.36 -2.32
N ALA A 74 5.29 -0.04 -2.94
CA ALA A 74 6.41 0.58 -2.27
C ALA A 74 6.07 1.96 -1.67
N CYS A 75 5.26 2.76 -2.36
CA CYS A 75 4.75 4.04 -1.84
C CYS A 75 3.87 3.84 -0.61
N ALA A 76 2.91 2.91 -0.66
CA ALA A 76 2.05 2.61 0.48
C ALA A 76 2.87 2.08 1.67
N TYR A 77 3.86 1.22 1.42
CA TYR A 77 4.77 0.76 2.47
C TYR A 77 5.57 1.90 3.10
N TYR A 78 6.06 2.85 2.32
CA TYR A 78 6.70 4.04 2.85
C TYR A 78 5.74 4.90 3.69
N GLY A 79 4.51 5.11 3.21
CA GLY A 79 3.47 5.83 3.95
C GLY A 79 3.16 5.17 5.31
N SER A 80 3.02 3.84 5.32
CA SER A 80 2.82 3.06 6.56
C SER A 80 3.98 3.20 7.55
N HIS A 81 5.23 3.24 7.07
CA HIS A 81 6.41 3.48 7.93
C HIS A 81 6.36 4.85 8.60
N LEU A 82 5.90 5.89 7.91
CA LEU A 82 5.81 7.23 8.47
C LEU A 82 4.78 7.31 9.60
N ILE A 83 3.71 6.52 9.50
CA ILE A 83 2.65 6.42 10.51
C ILE A 83 3.09 5.54 11.68
N SER A 84 3.82 4.45 11.44
CA SER A 84 4.20 3.48 12.48
C SER A 84 5.34 3.92 13.42
N LYS A 85 5.86 5.14 13.28
CA LYS A 85 6.95 5.66 14.12
C LYS A 85 6.47 6.02 15.52
N SER A 86 7.40 6.09 16.47
CA SER A 86 7.14 6.66 17.80
C SER A 86 6.62 8.10 17.75
N THR A 87 7.03 8.86 16.73
CA THR A 87 6.46 10.16 16.37
C THR A 87 5.90 10.07 14.96
N PRO A 88 4.60 9.74 14.81
CA PRO A 88 3.96 9.55 13.51
C PRO A 88 3.94 10.85 12.69
N ASN A 89 4.32 10.77 11.42
CA ASN A 89 4.03 11.84 10.46
C ASN A 89 2.81 11.44 9.62
N ILE A 90 1.63 11.66 10.18
CA ILE A 90 0.35 11.25 9.59
C ILE A 90 0.10 11.95 8.25
N ALA A 91 0.40 13.26 8.15
CA ALA A 91 0.15 14.03 6.93
C ALA A 91 0.96 13.47 5.74
N GLU A 92 2.25 13.23 5.96
CA GLU A 92 3.12 12.66 4.92
C GLU A 92 2.79 11.19 4.64
N GLY A 93 2.46 10.41 5.68
CA GLY A 93 2.00 9.04 5.52
C GLY A 93 0.76 8.95 4.64
N TYR A 94 -0.23 9.81 4.90
CA TYR A 94 -1.45 9.94 4.10
C TYR A 94 -1.16 10.34 2.65
N ARG A 95 -0.28 11.32 2.42
CA ARG A 95 0.18 11.70 1.08
C ARG A 95 0.67 10.49 0.29
N PHE A 96 1.55 9.68 0.88
CA PHE A 96 2.08 8.49 0.23
C PHE A 96 1.06 7.36 0.06
N GLY A 97 0.07 7.24 0.95
CA GLY A 97 -1.06 6.32 0.76
C GLY A 97 -1.94 6.71 -0.44
N ARG A 98 -2.19 8.01 -0.64
CA ARG A 98 -2.92 8.50 -1.83
C ARG A 98 -2.10 8.30 -3.09
N LEU A 99 -0.82 8.67 -3.07
CA LEU A 99 0.09 8.48 -4.19
C LEU A 99 0.19 7.00 -4.61
N ALA A 100 0.15 6.07 -3.65
CA ALA A 100 0.13 4.65 -3.94
C ALA A 100 -1.11 4.22 -4.71
N LEU A 101 -2.30 4.70 -4.31
CA LEU A 101 -3.56 4.42 -5.02
C LEU A 101 -3.57 5.05 -6.41
N ASP A 102 -3.07 6.28 -6.55
CA ASP A 102 -3.03 6.98 -7.84
C ASP A 102 -2.03 6.30 -8.80
N LEU A 103 -0.85 5.88 -8.31
CA LEU A 103 0.11 5.09 -9.08
C LEU A 103 -0.46 3.73 -9.50
N LEU A 104 -1.23 3.10 -8.61
CA LEU A 104 -1.82 1.79 -8.88
C LEU A 104 -2.78 1.83 -10.07
N GLU A 105 -3.63 2.85 -10.15
CA GLU A 105 -4.52 3.05 -11.30
C GLU A 105 -3.75 3.42 -12.57
N LYS A 106 -2.63 4.15 -12.46
CA LYS A 106 -1.80 4.52 -13.62
C LYS A 106 -1.04 3.34 -14.22
N LEU A 107 -0.51 2.44 -13.39
CA LEU A 107 0.41 1.38 -13.80
C LEU A 107 -0.30 0.10 -14.25
N ASP A 108 -1.63 0.02 -14.11
CA ASP A 108 -2.44 -1.18 -14.36
C ASP A 108 -1.86 -2.46 -13.71
N ALA A 109 -1.30 -2.29 -12.51
CA ALA A 109 -0.59 -3.34 -11.78
C ALA A 109 -1.57 -4.35 -11.14
N SER A 110 -2.21 -5.18 -11.97
CA SER A 110 -3.31 -6.05 -11.57
C SER A 110 -2.94 -7.02 -10.44
N GLU A 111 -1.74 -7.59 -10.48
CA GLU A 111 -1.27 -8.57 -9.48
C GLU A 111 -1.14 -7.95 -8.07
N LEU A 112 -0.68 -6.71 -7.98
CA LEU A 112 -0.43 -6.03 -6.71
C LEU A 112 -1.57 -5.11 -6.28
N LYS A 113 -2.66 -5.08 -7.05
CA LYS A 113 -3.79 -4.15 -6.85
C LYS A 113 -4.52 -4.42 -5.54
N ALA A 114 -4.97 -5.66 -5.31
CA ALA A 114 -5.64 -6.03 -4.06
C ALA A 114 -4.78 -5.71 -2.82
N ARG A 115 -3.48 -6.06 -2.89
CA ARG A 115 -2.51 -5.81 -1.81
C ARG A 115 -2.31 -4.32 -1.52
N THR A 116 -2.17 -3.49 -2.56
CA THR A 116 -1.96 -2.05 -2.42
C THR A 116 -3.21 -1.35 -1.88
N ILE A 117 -4.39 -1.76 -2.35
CA ILE A 117 -5.69 -1.30 -1.84
C ILE A 117 -5.81 -1.63 -0.36
N LEU A 118 -5.60 -2.90 0.02
CA LEU A 118 -5.68 -3.36 1.40
C LEU A 118 -4.77 -2.52 2.30
N LEU A 119 -3.50 -2.42 1.94
CA LEU A 119 -2.47 -1.76 2.72
C LEU A 119 -2.78 -0.27 2.96
N SER A 120 -3.17 0.43 1.90
CA SER A 120 -3.48 1.85 1.97
C SER A 120 -4.72 2.11 2.84
N ASN A 121 -5.75 1.29 2.71
CA ASN A 121 -6.98 1.44 3.47
C ASN A 121 -6.82 1.02 4.94
N PHE A 122 -6.12 -0.08 5.19
CA PHE A 122 -5.90 -0.63 6.53
C PHE A 122 -4.94 0.20 7.37
N MET A 123 -3.82 0.65 6.80
CA MET A 123 -2.74 1.25 7.61
C MET A 123 -2.64 2.76 7.51
N ILE A 124 -3.26 3.40 6.51
CA ILE A 124 -2.92 4.77 6.13
C ILE A 124 -4.12 5.71 6.05
N VAL A 125 -5.05 5.48 5.13
CA VAL A 125 -6.04 6.52 4.78
C VAL A 125 -7.05 6.82 5.90
N HIS A 126 -7.35 5.84 6.76
CA HIS A 126 -8.30 6.00 7.87
C HIS A 126 -7.85 7.03 8.93
N TRP A 127 -6.56 7.41 8.95
CA TRP A 127 -6.07 8.48 9.82
C TRP A 127 -6.55 9.87 9.41
N LYS A 128 -7.06 10.03 8.19
CA LYS A 128 -7.49 11.31 7.61
C LYS A 128 -8.84 11.24 6.91
N GLU A 129 -9.28 10.05 6.51
CA GLU A 129 -10.58 9.81 5.87
C GLU A 129 -11.51 9.04 6.81
N PRO A 130 -12.82 9.35 6.84
CA PRO A 130 -13.80 8.53 7.55
C PRO A 130 -13.81 7.07 7.05
N LEU A 131 -14.00 6.11 7.96
CA LEU A 131 -13.97 4.67 7.65
C LEU A 131 -14.94 4.26 6.54
N HIS A 132 -16.13 4.86 6.45
CA HIS A 132 -17.10 4.51 5.39
C HIS A 132 -16.54 4.74 3.98
N LYS A 133 -15.61 5.69 3.79
CA LYS A 133 -14.94 5.94 2.49
C LYS A 133 -13.97 4.83 2.07
N THR A 134 -13.66 3.91 2.98
CA THR A 134 -12.80 2.76 2.69
C THR A 134 -13.58 1.54 2.23
N LEU A 135 -14.90 1.48 2.49
CA LEU A 135 -15.74 0.31 2.21
C LEU A 135 -15.72 -0.07 0.73
N ASP A 136 -16.04 0.87 -0.17
CA ASP A 136 -16.02 0.63 -1.62
C ASP A 136 -14.63 0.20 -2.12
N ARG A 137 -13.58 0.77 -1.55
CA ARG A 137 -12.20 0.42 -1.91
C ARG A 137 -11.85 -1.00 -1.45
N LEU A 138 -12.26 -1.39 -0.24
CA LEU A 138 -12.04 -2.74 0.28
C LEU A 138 -12.86 -3.78 -0.50
N MET A 139 -14.08 -3.45 -0.90
CA MET A 139 -14.89 -4.29 -1.78
C MET A 139 -14.22 -4.47 -3.15
N ASN A 140 -13.68 -3.39 -3.73
CA ASN A 140 -12.87 -3.47 -4.94
C ASN A 140 -11.62 -4.37 -4.72
N GLY A 141 -10.92 -4.20 -3.59
CA GLY A 141 -9.78 -5.05 -3.24
C GLY A 141 -10.14 -6.55 -3.14
N TYR A 142 -11.30 -6.88 -2.57
CA TYR A 142 -11.85 -8.24 -2.57
C TYR A 142 -12.08 -8.75 -3.99
N ASN A 143 -12.84 -8.02 -4.80
CA ASN A 143 -13.19 -8.42 -6.17
C ASN A 143 -11.95 -8.61 -7.05
N VAL A 144 -11.00 -7.67 -7.01
CA VAL A 144 -9.76 -7.77 -7.78
C VAL A 144 -8.91 -8.94 -7.30
N GLY A 145 -8.79 -9.16 -5.99
CA GLY A 145 -8.05 -10.30 -5.46
C GLY A 145 -8.65 -11.64 -5.87
N MET A 146 -9.99 -11.75 -5.90
CA MET A 146 -10.69 -12.94 -6.39
C MET A 146 -10.44 -13.17 -7.88
N LEU A 147 -10.46 -12.12 -8.70
CA LEU A 147 -10.22 -12.21 -10.14
C LEU A 147 -8.76 -12.52 -10.50
N SER A 148 -7.80 -11.97 -9.73
CA SER A 148 -6.37 -12.15 -9.97
C SER A 148 -5.80 -13.42 -9.34
N GLY A 149 -6.55 -14.12 -8.48
CA GLY A 149 -6.09 -15.28 -7.74
C GLY A 149 -5.28 -14.95 -6.48
N ASP A 150 -5.19 -13.69 -6.06
CA ASP A 150 -4.60 -13.31 -4.77
C ASP A 150 -5.63 -13.51 -3.65
N ILE A 151 -5.90 -14.78 -3.34
CA ILE A 151 -6.92 -15.22 -2.38
C ILE A 151 -6.65 -14.66 -0.97
N GLU A 152 -5.37 -14.59 -0.58
CA GLU A 152 -4.97 -14.04 0.72
C GLU A 152 -5.43 -12.58 0.85
N MET A 153 -5.13 -11.75 -0.15
CA MET A 153 -5.51 -10.34 -0.13
C MET A 153 -7.02 -10.15 -0.31
N ALA A 154 -7.69 -11.02 -1.09
CA ALA A 154 -9.14 -10.97 -1.25
C ALA A 154 -9.85 -11.15 0.09
N PHE A 155 -9.59 -12.26 0.79
CA PHE A 155 -10.23 -12.54 2.08
C PHE A 155 -9.82 -11.54 3.17
N THR A 156 -8.60 -11.02 3.12
CA THR A 156 -8.17 -9.98 4.06
C THR A 156 -8.93 -8.67 3.81
N CYS A 157 -9.15 -8.29 2.55
CA CYS A 157 -10.01 -7.14 2.20
C CYS A 157 -11.45 -7.34 2.69
N ALA A 158 -12.03 -8.53 2.47
CA ALA A 158 -13.36 -8.87 2.95
C ALA A 158 -13.49 -8.77 4.48
N GLY A 159 -12.53 -9.34 5.22
CA GLY A 159 -12.53 -9.26 6.68
C GLY A 159 -12.41 -7.82 7.17
N LEU A 160 -11.58 -7.01 6.52
CA LEU A 160 -11.44 -5.60 6.87
C LEU A 160 -12.68 -4.78 6.50
N TYR A 161 -13.32 -5.09 5.38
CA TYR A 161 -14.60 -4.50 4.99
C TYR A 161 -15.63 -4.71 6.10
N GLN A 162 -15.81 -5.95 6.57
CA GLN A 162 -16.73 -6.26 7.68
C GLN A 162 -16.39 -5.48 8.95
N ALA A 163 -15.12 -5.43 9.31
CA ALA A 163 -14.67 -4.69 10.49
C ALA A 163 -14.99 -3.18 10.36
N HIS A 164 -14.67 -2.57 9.22
CA HIS A 164 -14.96 -1.17 8.96
C HIS A 164 -16.47 -0.89 8.90
N TYR A 165 -17.25 -1.81 8.32
CA TYR A 165 -18.71 -1.72 8.23
C TYR A 165 -19.31 -1.68 9.64
N TYR A 166 -18.88 -2.58 10.51
CA TYR A 166 -19.25 -2.60 11.93
C TYR A 166 -18.83 -1.31 12.67
N TYR A 167 -17.59 -0.86 12.50
CA TYR A 167 -17.10 0.36 13.15
C TYR A 167 -17.76 1.64 12.65
N CYS A 168 -18.40 1.62 11.48
CA CYS A 168 -19.26 2.69 11.00
C CYS A 168 -20.66 2.68 11.66
N GLY A 169 -20.98 1.68 12.50
CA GLY A 169 -22.29 1.51 13.12
C GLY A 169 -23.35 0.96 12.17
N LEU A 170 -22.94 0.33 11.06
CA LEU A 170 -23.87 -0.22 10.06
C LEU A 170 -24.33 -1.64 10.44
N PRO A 171 -25.51 -2.09 9.97
CA PRO A 171 -26.06 -3.39 10.34
C PRO A 171 -25.24 -4.58 9.78
N LEU A 172 -24.69 -5.44 10.64
CA LEU A 172 -23.81 -6.55 10.22
C LEU A 172 -24.41 -7.52 9.18
N HIS A 173 -25.72 -7.74 9.19
CA HIS A 173 -26.37 -8.68 8.26
C HIS A 173 -26.22 -8.24 6.80
N THR A 174 -26.39 -6.95 6.50
CA THR A 174 -26.28 -6.43 5.14
C THR A 174 -24.84 -6.51 4.63
N GLY A 175 -23.85 -6.25 5.49
CA GLY A 175 -22.45 -6.32 5.10
C GLY A 175 -22.03 -7.72 4.67
N VAL A 176 -22.56 -8.78 5.29
CA VAL A 176 -22.26 -10.18 4.92
C VAL A 176 -22.88 -10.54 3.57
N GLU A 177 -24.08 -10.02 3.27
CA GLU A 177 -24.75 -10.21 1.98
C GLU A 177 -23.99 -9.57 0.82
N ASP A 178 -23.34 -8.41 1.04
CA ASP A 178 -22.53 -7.72 0.02
C ASP A 178 -21.32 -8.53 -0.48
N LEU A 179 -20.91 -9.58 0.24
CA LEU A 179 -19.78 -10.46 -0.10
C LEU A 179 -20.21 -11.86 -0.57
N ALA A 180 -21.50 -12.16 -0.64
CA ALA A 180 -22.06 -13.46 -1.03
C ALA A 180 -22.31 -13.54 -2.55
#